data_AF-A0A7S8FDU7-F1
#
_entry.id   AF-A0A7S8FDU7-F1
#
_cell.length_a   1.000
_cell.length_b   1.000
_cell.length_c   1.000
_cell.angle_alpha   90.00
_cell.angle_beta   90.00
_cell.angle_gamma   90.00
#
_symmetry.space_group_name_H-M   'P 1'
#
loop_
_entity.id
_entity.type
_entity.pdbx_description
1 polymer ?
#
loop_
_entity_poly.entity_id
_entity_poly.type
_entity_poly.pdbx_seq_one_letter_code
_entity_poly.pdbx_strand_id
1 'polypeptide(L)'
;MGNGTVFRNIVLSLALTLCGNTAQAESLSAQDRTEINRLRTAQGHPPEEISPLLEHVNKAGERGLPIESLANKVKEGLAKGIEPKRIDPVIRQMTSRLESAHEVLQEAGSRGGDERNRHRAIETMAEALSRGATIDEVRELARLAQQEGRQKATQEVLAAGAKGIAVMKEGKIPSKDGTALVGEGIKQGYRASELLDLSREVKRRGSDFEEGRASLQTLRDKVSKGERSDRLFKDDDHSGSGSERDRGGRSDRGEKGSRDGSDRNQSDRHEQSGGRDRSDRIDRPDKVDRGDRSDRVERSDRLERSDHSGRGRD
;
A
#
# COMPACT_ATOMS: atom_id res chain seq x y z
N MET A 1 -76.30 13.16 -0.36
CA MET A 1 -76.10 11.69 -0.23
C MET A 1 -75.13 11.27 -1.32
N GLY A 2 -73.85 11.17 -0.98
CA GLY A 2 -72.77 10.82 -1.90
C GLY A 2 -71.95 9.69 -1.29
N ASN A 3 -71.80 8.61 -2.05
CA ASN A 3 -71.29 7.31 -1.63
C ASN A 3 -69.84 7.38 -1.14
N GLY A 4 -69.64 7.19 0.17
CA GLY A 4 -68.34 6.99 0.79
C GLY A 4 -68.17 5.52 1.17
N THR A 5 -67.66 4.70 0.24
CA THR A 5 -67.36 3.29 0.55
C THR A 5 -66.23 2.71 -0.30
N VAL A 6 -65.05 3.35 -0.36
CA VAL A 6 -63.82 2.63 -0.77
C VAL A 6 -62.60 3.24 -0.08
N PHE A 7 -62.51 3.16 1.26
CA PHE A 7 -61.21 3.22 1.93
C PHE A 7 -60.81 1.78 2.28
N ARG A 8 -60.15 1.17 1.29
CA ARG A 8 -59.43 -0.09 1.38
C ARG A 8 -58.51 -0.07 2.59
N ASN A 9 -58.72 -1.04 3.46
CA ASN A 9 -57.71 -1.59 4.35
C ASN A 9 -56.39 -1.77 3.59
N ILE A 10 -55.40 -0.93 3.91
CA ILE A 10 -53.97 -1.20 3.68
C ILE A 10 -53.29 -1.08 5.04
N VAL A 11 -53.62 -2.02 5.93
CA VAL A 11 -52.71 -2.45 6.99
C VAL A 11 -51.81 -3.47 6.30
N LEU A 12 -50.76 -2.99 5.62
CA LEU A 12 -49.72 -3.84 5.07
C LEU A 12 -48.53 -3.79 6.04
N SER A 13 -48.32 -4.93 6.69
CA SER A 13 -47.23 -5.27 7.59
C SER A 13 -45.92 -4.53 7.31
N LEU A 14 -45.57 -3.61 8.22
CA LEU A 14 -44.19 -3.19 8.42
C LEU A 14 -43.45 -4.32 9.15
N ALA A 15 -43.15 -5.39 8.42
CA ALA A 15 -42.16 -6.36 8.87
C ALA A 15 -40.80 -5.64 8.81
N LEU A 16 -40.30 -5.24 9.98
CA LEU A 16 -38.90 -4.91 10.18
C LEU A 16 -38.06 -6.11 9.73
N THR A 17 -37.67 -6.13 8.46
CA THR A 17 -36.57 -6.97 8.01
C THR A 17 -35.29 -6.32 8.51
N LEU A 18 -34.99 -6.54 9.80
CA LEU A 18 -33.63 -6.55 10.31
C LEU A 18 -32.89 -7.68 9.58
N CYS A 19 -32.52 -7.43 8.31
CA CYS A 19 -31.39 -8.13 7.71
C CYS A 19 -30.17 -7.64 8.50
N GLY A 20 -29.91 -8.31 9.62
CA GLY A 20 -28.57 -8.33 10.17
C GLY A 20 -27.65 -8.76 9.03
N ASN A 21 -26.75 -7.87 8.63
CA ASN A 21 -25.55 -8.26 7.91
C ASN A 21 -24.83 -9.24 8.82
N THR A 22 -25.13 -10.52 8.70
CA THR A 22 -24.23 -11.57 9.15
C THR A 22 -23.02 -11.46 8.26
N ALA A 23 -22.04 -10.66 8.72
CA ALA A 23 -20.66 -10.82 8.29
C ALA A 23 -20.38 -12.31 8.41
N GLN A 24 -20.28 -13.00 7.28
CA GLN A 24 -19.92 -14.41 7.32
C GLN A 24 -18.52 -14.45 7.90
N ALA A 25 -18.40 -14.96 9.12
CA ALA A 25 -17.14 -15.23 9.78
C ALA A 25 -16.28 -16.03 8.81
N GLU A 26 -15.22 -15.41 8.29
CA GLU A 26 -14.34 -16.09 7.35
C GLU A 26 -13.54 -17.10 8.15
N SER A 27 -13.64 -18.37 7.78
CA SER A 27 -12.87 -19.43 8.41
C SER A 27 -11.75 -19.85 7.48
N LEU A 28 -10.64 -20.36 8.03
CA LEU A 28 -9.50 -20.78 7.23
C LEU A 28 -9.94 -21.74 6.12
N SER A 29 -9.56 -21.44 4.87
CA SER A 29 -9.96 -22.24 3.72
C SER A 29 -9.48 -23.69 3.85
N ALA A 30 -10.23 -24.64 3.27
CA ALA A 30 -9.83 -26.05 3.28
C ALA A 30 -8.44 -26.26 2.63
N GLN A 31 -8.14 -25.47 1.59
CA GLN A 31 -6.85 -25.48 0.90
C GLN A 31 -5.71 -24.97 1.80
N ASP A 32 -5.93 -23.91 2.57
CA ASP A 32 -4.91 -23.42 3.50
C ASP A 32 -4.66 -24.40 4.64
N ARG A 33 -5.72 -25.07 5.13
CA ARG A 33 -5.59 -26.11 6.16
C ARG A 33 -4.76 -27.29 5.65
N THR A 34 -5.01 -27.77 4.43
CA THR A 34 -4.24 -28.88 3.86
C THR A 34 -2.79 -28.49 3.63
N GLU A 35 -2.53 -27.28 3.14
CA GLU A 35 -1.16 -26.82 2.92
C GLU A 35 -0.38 -26.61 4.23
N ILE A 36 -1.01 -26.02 5.25
CA ILE A 36 -0.39 -25.89 6.58
C ILE A 36 -0.13 -27.27 7.20
N ASN A 37 -1.05 -28.23 7.02
CA ASN A 37 -0.86 -29.61 7.46
C ASN A 37 0.31 -30.31 6.75
N ARG A 38 0.49 -30.04 5.45
CA ARG A 38 1.63 -30.55 4.68
C ARG A 38 2.95 -29.96 5.20
N LEU A 39 3.00 -28.64 5.36
CA LEU A 39 4.20 -27.92 5.83
C LEU A 39 4.61 -28.31 7.25
N ARG A 40 3.66 -28.42 8.19
CA ARG A 40 3.98 -28.85 9.56
C ARG A 40 4.55 -30.26 9.60
N THR A 41 3.99 -31.18 8.81
CA THR A 41 4.44 -32.58 8.76
C THR A 41 5.85 -32.67 8.17
N ALA A 42 6.13 -31.89 7.11
CA ALA A 42 7.45 -31.84 6.49
C ALA A 42 8.55 -31.34 7.43
N GLN A 43 8.20 -30.47 8.39
CA GLN A 43 9.12 -29.95 9.40
C GLN A 43 9.11 -30.75 10.71
N GLY A 44 8.31 -31.82 10.80
CA GLY A 44 8.20 -32.64 12.00
C GLY A 44 7.45 -32.00 13.16
N HIS A 45 6.66 -30.95 12.92
CA HIS A 45 5.87 -30.30 13.97
C HIS A 45 4.57 -31.08 14.25
N PRO A 46 4.31 -31.45 15.51
CA PRO A 46 3.07 -32.13 15.89
C PRO A 46 1.86 -31.18 15.76
N PRO A 47 0.65 -31.71 15.51
CA PRO A 47 -0.55 -30.88 15.32
C PRO A 47 -0.82 -29.94 16.48
N GLU A 48 -0.53 -30.36 17.71
CA GLU A 48 -0.79 -29.62 18.95
C GLU A 48 0.00 -28.31 19.02
N GLU A 49 1.18 -28.22 18.39
CA GLU A 49 1.98 -27.00 18.34
C GLU A 49 1.41 -25.96 17.37
N ILE A 50 0.66 -26.39 16.36
CA ILE A 50 0.10 -25.54 15.30
C ILE A 50 -1.33 -25.10 15.63
N SER A 51 -2.07 -25.91 16.38
CA SER A 51 -3.47 -25.62 16.76
C SER A 51 -3.68 -24.21 17.33
N PRO A 52 -2.83 -23.69 18.25
CA PRO A 52 -2.99 -22.33 18.78
C PRO A 52 -2.87 -21.24 17.71
N LEU A 53 -1.98 -21.42 16.73
CA LEU A 53 -1.83 -20.48 15.60
C LEU A 53 -3.10 -20.47 14.75
N LEU A 54 -3.61 -21.65 14.40
CA LEU A 54 -4.83 -21.76 13.60
C LEU A 54 -6.05 -21.21 14.33
N GLU A 55 -6.13 -21.41 15.64
CA GLU A 55 -7.18 -20.85 16.47
C GLU A 55 -7.13 -19.30 16.47
N HIS A 56 -5.94 -18.70 16.59
CA HIS A 56 -5.81 -17.25 16.47
C HIS A 56 -6.24 -16.72 15.09
N VAL A 57 -5.87 -17.40 14.01
CA VAL A 57 -6.28 -16.98 12.67
C VAL A 57 -7.80 -17.11 12.48
N ASN A 58 -8.42 -18.19 12.95
CA ASN A 58 -9.88 -18.35 12.88
C ASN A 58 -10.60 -17.28 13.73
N LYS A 59 -10.13 -17.02 14.96
CA LYS A 59 -10.68 -15.96 15.82
C LYS A 59 -10.58 -14.57 15.17
N ALA A 60 -9.54 -14.31 14.39
CA ALA A 60 -9.42 -13.07 13.61
C ALA A 60 -10.48 -13.00 12.50
N GLY A 61 -10.72 -14.10 11.78
CA GLY A 61 -11.74 -14.16 10.74
C GLY A 61 -13.17 -14.09 11.26
N GLU A 62 -13.44 -14.62 12.46
CA GLU A 62 -14.70 -14.43 13.18
C GLU A 62 -14.98 -12.95 13.50
N ARG A 63 -13.94 -12.13 13.60
CA ARG A 63 -14.04 -10.67 13.79
C ARG A 63 -14.13 -9.90 12.47
N GLY A 64 -14.21 -10.59 11.32
CA GLY A 64 -14.24 -9.97 9.99
C GLY A 64 -12.91 -9.39 9.53
N LEU A 65 -11.79 -9.91 10.05
CA LEU A 65 -10.45 -9.50 9.63
C LEU A 65 -9.97 -10.35 8.44
N PRO A 66 -9.09 -9.80 7.58
CA PRO A 66 -8.55 -10.52 6.45
C PRO A 66 -7.58 -11.62 6.92
N ILE A 67 -8.04 -12.87 6.92
CA ILE A 67 -7.26 -14.00 7.42
C ILE A 67 -6.23 -14.55 6.43
N GLU A 68 -6.37 -14.24 5.14
CA GLU A 68 -5.45 -14.71 4.09
C GLU A 68 -4.00 -14.29 4.38
N SER A 69 -3.79 -13.02 4.78
CA SER A 69 -2.48 -12.50 5.16
C SER A 69 -1.88 -13.22 6.37
N LEU A 70 -2.72 -13.56 7.37
CA LEU A 70 -2.29 -14.30 8.56
C LEU A 70 -1.94 -15.75 8.20
N ALA A 71 -2.78 -16.42 7.41
CA ALA A 71 -2.57 -17.78 6.94
C ALA A 71 -1.30 -17.89 6.08
N ASN A 72 -1.09 -16.93 5.17
CA ASN A 72 0.14 -16.83 4.37
C ASN A 72 1.36 -16.66 5.25
N LYS A 73 1.28 -15.90 6.35
CA LYS A 73 2.40 -15.75 7.26
C LYS A 73 2.72 -17.03 8.04
N VAL A 74 1.70 -17.77 8.46
CA VAL A 74 1.88 -19.11 9.06
C VAL A 74 2.56 -20.04 8.06
N LYS A 75 2.06 -20.12 6.82
CA LYS A 75 2.65 -20.94 5.75
C LYS A 75 4.12 -20.55 5.50
N GLU A 76 4.43 -19.26 5.41
CA GLU A 76 5.79 -18.76 5.21
C GLU A 76 6.72 -19.17 6.37
N GLY A 77 6.26 -19.04 7.62
CA GLY A 77 7.04 -19.42 8.79
C GLY A 77 7.36 -20.92 8.82
N LEU A 78 6.35 -21.75 8.58
CA LEU A 78 6.52 -23.21 8.52
C LEU A 78 7.39 -23.64 7.34
N ALA A 79 7.23 -23.03 6.16
CA ALA A 79 8.08 -23.31 5.00
C ALA A 79 9.56 -23.01 5.27
N LYS A 80 9.84 -22.02 6.13
CA LYS A 80 11.19 -21.67 6.58
C LYS A 80 11.70 -22.51 7.76
N GLY A 81 10.93 -23.50 8.23
CA GLY A 81 11.27 -24.31 9.40
C GLY A 81 11.29 -23.51 10.70
N ILE A 82 10.55 -22.39 10.77
CA ILE A 82 10.46 -21.59 11.99
C ILE A 82 9.53 -22.29 12.98
N GLU A 83 9.99 -22.45 14.21
CA GLU A 83 9.18 -23.03 15.29
C GLU A 83 7.85 -22.29 15.47
N PRO A 84 6.71 -23.00 15.64
CA PRO A 84 5.39 -22.40 15.81
C PRO A 84 5.32 -21.34 16.92
N LYS A 85 6.02 -21.57 18.02
CA LYS A 85 6.12 -20.62 19.15
C LYS A 85 6.73 -19.27 18.77
N ARG A 86 7.63 -19.24 17.76
CA ARG A 86 8.24 -18.01 17.24
C ARG A 86 7.36 -17.32 16.19
N ILE A 87 6.45 -18.07 15.56
CA ILE A 87 5.46 -17.53 14.62
C ILE A 87 4.33 -16.81 15.39
N ASP A 88 3.91 -17.34 16.54
CA ASP A 88 2.80 -16.82 17.34
C ASP A 88 2.86 -15.31 17.64
N PRO A 89 3.97 -14.74 18.17
CA PRO A 89 4.03 -13.30 18.44
C PRO A 89 3.87 -12.44 17.18
N VAL A 90 4.34 -12.94 16.02
CA VAL A 90 4.18 -12.24 14.74
C VAL A 90 2.70 -12.23 14.32
N ILE A 91 2.01 -13.36 14.44
CA ILE A 91 0.58 -13.45 14.12
C ILE A 91 -0.23 -12.54 15.06
N ARG A 92 0.04 -12.56 16.36
CA ARG A 92 -0.63 -11.67 17.33
C ARG A 92 -0.41 -10.19 16.98
N GLN A 93 0.81 -9.82 16.64
CA GLN A 93 1.13 -8.45 16.24
C GLN A 93 0.40 -8.05 14.95
N MET A 94 0.36 -8.94 13.95
CA MET A 94 -0.39 -8.69 12.72
C MET A 94 -1.89 -8.56 12.97
N THR A 95 -2.48 -9.46 13.77
CA THR A 95 -3.90 -9.37 14.17
C THR A 95 -4.20 -8.05 14.85
N SER A 96 -3.39 -7.63 15.83
CA SER A 96 -3.59 -6.34 16.52
C SER A 96 -3.57 -5.15 15.55
N ARG A 97 -2.68 -5.16 14.54
CA ARG A 97 -2.65 -4.09 13.52
C ARG A 97 -3.88 -4.10 12.62
N LEU A 98 -4.36 -5.29 12.22
CA LEU A 98 -5.58 -5.45 11.44
C LEU A 98 -6.80 -4.99 12.22
N GLU A 99 -6.86 -5.27 13.53
CA GLU A 99 -7.92 -4.80 14.43
C GLU A 99 -7.95 -3.28 14.50
N SER A 100 -6.82 -2.64 14.78
CA SER A 100 -6.75 -1.17 14.81
C SER A 100 -7.13 -0.55 13.47
N ALA A 101 -6.68 -1.13 12.36
CA ALA A 101 -7.04 -0.68 11.02
C ALA A 101 -8.55 -0.83 10.74
N HIS A 102 -9.14 -1.94 11.18
CA HIS A 102 -10.56 -2.23 11.02
C HIS A 102 -11.42 -1.26 11.82
N GLU A 103 -11.07 -1.01 13.08
CA GLU A 103 -11.75 -0.06 13.96
C GLU A 103 -11.75 1.35 13.37
N VAL A 104 -10.59 1.84 12.92
CA VAL A 104 -10.47 3.19 12.32
C VAL A 104 -11.30 3.33 11.04
N LEU A 105 -11.33 2.29 10.19
CA LEU A 105 -12.14 2.30 8.97
C LEU A 105 -13.65 2.21 9.26
N GLN A 106 -14.05 1.56 10.35
CA GLN A 106 -15.43 1.55 10.82
C GLN A 106 -15.84 2.91 11.39
N GLU A 107 -15.03 3.51 12.26
CA GLU A 107 -15.25 4.84 12.84
C GLU A 107 -15.44 5.91 11.76
N ALA A 108 -14.64 5.84 10.69
CA ALA A 108 -14.70 6.80 9.60
C ALA A 108 -16.03 6.76 8.80
N GLY A 109 -16.96 5.85 9.13
CA GLY A 109 -18.33 5.81 8.58
C GLY A 109 -18.39 5.65 7.07
N SER A 110 -17.29 5.22 6.46
CA SER A 110 -17.15 5.13 5.01
C SER A 110 -17.87 3.90 4.51
N ARG A 111 -18.66 4.03 3.43
CA ARG A 111 -19.38 2.90 2.86
C ARG A 111 -18.38 1.80 2.53
N GLY A 112 -18.52 0.65 3.20
CA GLY A 112 -17.79 -0.55 2.85
C GLY A 112 -18.17 -0.95 1.44
N GLY A 113 -17.17 -1.15 0.58
CA GLY A 113 -17.39 -1.86 -0.66
C GLY A 113 -17.79 -3.32 -0.38
N ASP A 114 -17.86 -4.08 -1.46
CA ASP A 114 -17.75 -5.53 -1.45
C ASP A 114 -16.63 -6.02 -0.52
N GLU A 115 -16.83 -7.20 0.09
CA GLU A 115 -15.99 -7.74 1.18
C GLU A 115 -14.49 -7.74 0.83
N ARG A 116 -14.17 -8.09 -0.41
CA ARG A 116 -12.78 -8.10 -0.92
C ARG A 116 -12.13 -6.71 -0.87
N ASN A 117 -12.87 -5.66 -1.22
CA ASN A 117 -12.38 -4.29 -1.17
C ASN A 117 -12.24 -3.80 0.28
N ARG A 118 -13.12 -4.25 1.17
CA ARG A 118 -12.98 -4.01 2.62
C ARG A 118 -11.71 -4.66 3.17
N HIS A 119 -11.49 -5.95 2.89
CA HIS A 119 -10.28 -6.66 3.32
C HIS A 119 -9.01 -5.98 2.83
N ARG A 120 -8.96 -5.62 1.54
CA ARG A 120 -7.82 -4.89 0.96
C ARG A 120 -7.61 -3.53 1.63
N ALA A 121 -8.68 -2.82 1.96
CA ALA A 121 -8.59 -1.54 2.68
C ALA A 121 -8.04 -1.72 4.10
N ILE A 122 -8.48 -2.75 4.84
CA ILE A 122 -7.97 -3.08 6.18
C ILE A 122 -6.46 -3.38 6.11
N GLU A 123 -6.03 -4.23 5.18
CA GLU A 123 -4.60 -4.56 5.02
C GLU A 123 -3.77 -3.33 4.65
N THR A 124 -4.27 -2.51 3.72
CA THR A 124 -3.60 -1.27 3.30
C THR A 124 -3.48 -0.27 4.45
N MET A 125 -4.53 -0.15 5.27
CA MET A 125 -4.54 0.71 6.44
C MET A 125 -3.58 0.18 7.53
N ALA A 126 -3.58 -1.12 7.80
CA ALA A 126 -2.66 -1.74 8.76
C ALA A 126 -1.19 -1.55 8.34
N GLU A 127 -0.89 -1.63 7.05
CA GLU A 127 0.43 -1.31 6.50
C GLU A 127 0.77 0.17 6.73
N ALA A 128 -0.15 1.09 6.45
CA ALA A 128 0.06 2.52 6.65
C ALA A 128 0.39 2.86 8.11
N LEU A 129 -0.39 2.31 9.06
CA LEU A 129 -0.15 2.48 10.50
C LEU A 129 1.21 1.93 10.90
N SER A 130 1.60 0.77 10.36
CA SER A 130 2.91 0.16 10.61
C SER A 130 4.08 1.00 10.07
N ARG A 131 3.83 1.82 9.04
CA ARG A 131 4.81 2.74 8.43
C ARG A 131 4.78 4.14 9.02
N GLY A 132 4.02 4.36 10.09
CA GLY A 132 4.02 5.61 10.84
C GLY A 132 2.92 6.61 10.48
N ALA A 133 1.91 6.24 9.68
CA ALA A 133 0.65 6.98 9.70
C ALA A 133 -0.01 6.82 11.08
N THR A 134 -0.60 7.89 11.60
CA THR A 134 -1.29 7.84 12.90
C THR A 134 -2.80 7.73 12.72
N ILE A 135 -3.47 7.21 13.75
CA ILE A 135 -4.94 7.13 13.78
C ILE A 135 -5.56 8.53 13.68
N ASP A 136 -4.97 9.52 14.35
CA ASP A 136 -5.47 10.90 14.33
C ASP A 136 -5.34 11.54 12.94
N GLU A 137 -4.27 11.24 12.20
CA GLU A 137 -4.13 11.66 10.80
C GLU A 137 -5.23 11.04 9.92
N VAL A 138 -5.58 9.77 10.15
CA VAL A 138 -6.66 9.11 9.40
C VAL A 138 -8.03 9.69 9.76
N ARG A 139 -8.27 10.00 11.04
CA ARG A 139 -9.50 10.67 11.48
C ARG A 139 -9.62 12.07 10.88
N GLU A 140 -8.51 12.81 10.83
CA GLU A 140 -8.49 14.12 10.18
C GLU A 140 -8.72 14.02 8.67
N LEU A 141 -8.13 13.03 7.99
CA LEU A 141 -8.43 12.74 6.58
C LEU A 141 -9.93 12.46 6.38
N ALA A 142 -10.53 11.63 7.22
CA ALA A 142 -11.96 11.32 7.14
C ALA A 142 -12.82 12.58 7.34
N ARG A 143 -12.45 13.44 8.31
CA ARG A 143 -13.13 14.73 8.55
C ARG A 143 -13.00 15.66 7.35
N LEU A 144 -11.80 15.80 6.79
CA LEU A 144 -11.56 16.62 5.60
C LEU A 144 -12.34 16.09 4.39
N ALA A 145 -12.37 14.77 4.18
CA ALA A 145 -13.10 14.16 3.09
C ALA A 145 -14.63 14.37 3.16
N GLN A 146 -15.18 14.53 4.37
CA GLN A 146 -16.61 14.78 4.59
C GLN A 146 -17.02 16.25 4.35
N GLN A 147 -16.07 17.18 4.38
CA GLN A 147 -16.33 18.61 4.20
C GLN A 147 -16.42 18.97 2.72
N GLU A 148 -17.64 19.23 2.25
CA GLU A 148 -17.96 19.82 0.93
C GLU A 148 -17.33 19.09 -0.28
N GLY A 149 -16.97 17.82 -0.11
CA GLY A 149 -16.42 16.98 -1.16
C GLY A 149 -17.48 16.60 -2.19
N ARG A 150 -17.07 16.54 -3.47
CA ARG A 150 -17.95 16.06 -4.56
C ARG A 150 -18.36 14.59 -4.39
N GLN A 151 -17.61 13.83 -3.58
CA GLN A 151 -17.85 12.41 -3.32
C GLN A 151 -17.52 12.06 -1.87
N LYS A 152 -18.30 11.17 -1.27
CA LYS A 152 -17.98 10.59 0.04
C LYS A 152 -16.80 9.63 -0.10
N ALA A 153 -15.79 9.76 0.75
CA ALA A 153 -14.66 8.84 0.75
C ALA A 153 -15.11 7.40 1.04
N THR A 154 -14.56 6.46 0.28
CA THR A 154 -14.68 5.03 0.53
C THR A 154 -13.58 4.58 1.49
N GLN A 155 -13.74 3.39 2.10
CA GLN A 155 -12.71 2.80 2.95
C GLN A 155 -11.39 2.60 2.20
N GLU A 156 -11.45 2.21 0.92
CA GLU A 156 -10.27 2.04 0.07
C GLU A 156 -9.53 3.37 -0.15
N VAL A 157 -10.27 4.45 -0.40
CA VAL A 157 -9.70 5.79 -0.60
C VAL A 157 -9.05 6.31 0.70
N LEU A 158 -9.69 6.10 1.86
CA LEU A 158 -9.08 6.46 3.14
C LEU A 158 -7.82 5.66 3.45
N ALA A 159 -7.84 4.35 3.21
CA ALA A 159 -6.65 3.50 3.40
C ALA A 159 -5.51 3.90 2.46
N ALA A 160 -5.81 4.20 1.20
CA ALA A 160 -4.83 4.74 0.26
C ALA A 160 -4.29 6.11 0.67
N GLY A 161 -5.15 6.98 1.21
CA GLY A 161 -4.76 8.27 1.75
C GLY A 161 -3.82 8.15 2.95
N ALA A 162 -4.15 7.29 3.92
CA ALA A 162 -3.29 7.00 5.07
C ALA A 162 -1.93 6.43 4.64
N LYS A 163 -1.93 5.49 3.68
CA LYS A 163 -0.70 4.96 3.09
C LYS A 163 0.09 6.05 2.37
N GLY A 164 -0.58 6.96 1.67
CA GLY A 164 0.02 8.14 1.05
C GLY A 164 0.74 9.04 2.06
N ILE A 165 0.10 9.32 3.20
CA ILE A 165 0.73 10.07 4.31
C ILE A 165 1.99 9.37 4.79
N ALA A 166 1.94 8.07 5.09
CA ALA A 166 3.11 7.31 5.53
C ALA A 166 4.26 7.40 4.51
N VAL A 167 3.95 7.25 3.21
CA VAL A 167 4.92 7.37 2.11
C VAL A 167 5.53 8.78 2.05
N MET A 168 4.74 9.84 2.22
CA MET A 168 5.26 11.20 2.20
C MET A 168 6.17 11.50 3.40
N LYS A 169 5.89 10.94 4.57
CA LYS A 169 6.79 11.04 5.74
C LYS A 169 8.15 10.43 5.50
N GLU A 170 8.23 9.34 4.73
CA GLU A 170 9.52 8.76 4.30
C GLU A 170 10.33 9.76 3.44
N GLY A 171 9.67 10.71 2.77
CA GLY A 171 10.28 11.84 2.06
C GLY A 171 10.40 13.11 2.90
N LYS A 172 10.27 12.99 4.22
CA LYS A 172 10.34 14.07 5.23
C LYS A 172 9.30 15.18 5.08
N ILE A 173 8.21 14.90 4.38
CA ILE A 173 7.09 15.84 4.30
C ILE A 173 6.41 15.92 5.67
N PRO A 174 6.15 17.13 6.20
CA PRO A 174 5.45 17.29 7.47
C PRO A 174 4.06 16.63 7.43
N SER A 175 3.71 15.92 8.50
CA SER A 175 2.42 15.23 8.68
C SER A 175 1.21 16.09 8.30
N LYS A 176 1.19 17.33 8.78
CA LYS A 176 0.08 18.27 8.59
C LYS A 176 -0.12 18.61 7.11
N ASP A 177 0.97 18.85 6.40
CA ASP A 177 0.94 19.24 4.99
C ASP A 177 0.58 18.05 4.10
N GLY A 178 1.15 16.87 4.39
CA GLY A 178 0.76 15.63 3.71
C GLY A 178 -0.71 15.29 3.90
N THR A 179 -1.23 15.42 5.12
CA THR A 179 -2.65 15.20 5.44
C THR A 179 -3.55 16.18 4.69
N ALA A 180 -3.19 17.47 4.67
CA ALA A 180 -3.95 18.49 3.97
C ALA A 180 -3.97 18.27 2.44
N LEU A 181 -2.84 17.87 1.85
CA LEU A 181 -2.72 17.58 0.42
C LEU A 181 -3.56 16.37 0.02
N VAL A 182 -3.43 15.25 0.74
CA VAL A 182 -4.21 14.03 0.48
C VAL A 182 -5.69 14.29 0.70
N GLY A 183 -6.05 15.01 1.77
CA GLY A 183 -7.44 15.41 2.03
C GLY A 183 -8.05 16.20 0.88
N GLU A 184 -7.28 17.10 0.26
CA GLU A 184 -7.73 17.83 -0.93
C GLU A 184 -7.93 16.90 -2.14
N GLY A 185 -7.00 15.98 -2.38
CA GLY A 185 -7.17 14.97 -3.43
C GLY A 185 -8.46 14.15 -3.26
N ILE A 186 -8.76 13.74 -2.01
CA ILE A 186 -9.99 13.02 -1.70
C ILE A 186 -11.23 13.89 -1.97
N LYS A 187 -11.24 15.15 -1.54
CA LYS A 187 -12.35 16.09 -1.80
C LYS A 187 -12.66 16.25 -3.29
N GLN A 188 -11.61 16.21 -4.12
CA GLN A 188 -11.69 16.32 -5.57
C GLN A 188 -12.01 15.00 -6.29
N GLY A 189 -12.23 13.92 -5.54
CA GLY A 189 -12.60 12.61 -6.09
C GLY A 189 -11.42 11.90 -6.76
N TYR A 190 -10.22 12.01 -6.17
CA TYR A 190 -9.12 11.13 -6.54
C TYR A 190 -9.43 9.69 -6.14
N ARG A 191 -9.09 8.76 -7.02
CA ARG A 191 -9.11 7.31 -6.76
C ARG A 191 -7.93 6.93 -5.89
N ALA A 192 -8.02 5.74 -5.27
CA ALA A 192 -6.96 5.17 -4.45
C ALA A 192 -5.58 5.16 -5.16
N SER A 193 -5.53 4.78 -6.44
CA SER A 193 -4.29 4.78 -7.23
C SER A 193 -3.70 6.18 -7.42
N GLU A 194 -4.55 7.17 -7.73
CA GLU A 194 -4.12 8.55 -7.98
C GLU A 194 -3.54 9.21 -6.71
N LEU A 195 -4.13 8.93 -5.55
CA LEU A 195 -3.61 9.39 -4.25
C LEU A 195 -2.23 8.80 -3.95
N LEU A 196 -2.03 7.52 -4.24
CA LEU A 196 -0.75 6.85 -4.04
C LEU A 196 0.31 7.37 -5.00
N ASP A 197 -0.05 7.62 -6.25
CA ASP A 197 0.88 8.18 -7.25
C ASP A 197 1.28 9.61 -6.90
N LEU A 198 0.32 10.45 -6.50
CA LEU A 198 0.59 11.78 -5.94
C LEU A 198 1.56 11.70 -4.77
N SER A 199 1.29 10.83 -3.80
CA SER A 199 2.12 10.70 -2.58
C SER A 199 3.55 10.21 -2.89
N ARG A 200 3.71 9.30 -3.86
CA ARG A 200 5.03 8.82 -4.31
C ARG A 200 5.81 9.90 -5.04
N GLU A 201 5.15 10.72 -5.84
CA GLU A 201 5.79 11.85 -6.52
C GLU A 201 6.25 12.91 -5.52
N VAL A 202 5.38 13.26 -4.56
CA VAL A 202 5.71 14.19 -3.49
C VAL A 202 6.88 13.66 -2.64
N LYS A 203 6.88 12.36 -2.30
CA LYS A 203 8.03 11.72 -1.63
C LYS A 203 9.31 11.87 -2.45
N ARG A 204 9.26 11.62 -3.76
CA ARG A 204 10.44 11.70 -4.65
C ARG A 204 11.03 13.11 -4.69
N ARG A 205 10.19 14.13 -4.58
CA ARG A 205 10.56 15.54 -4.55
C ARG A 205 10.71 16.11 -3.13
N GLY A 206 10.81 15.24 -2.11
CA GLY A 206 10.84 15.65 -0.70
C GLY A 206 11.86 16.74 -0.40
N SER A 207 13.08 16.59 -0.93
CA SER A 207 14.15 17.59 -0.77
C SER A 207 13.81 18.95 -1.38
N ASP A 208 13.11 18.99 -2.51
CA ASP A 208 12.73 20.25 -3.15
C ASP A 208 11.72 21.03 -2.30
N PHE A 209 10.85 20.33 -1.56
CA PHE A 209 9.95 20.96 -0.60
C PHE A 209 10.68 21.40 0.67
N GLU A 210 11.61 20.59 1.19
CA GLU A 210 12.43 20.96 2.36
C GLU A 210 13.30 22.20 2.08
N GLU A 211 13.86 22.29 0.87
CA GLU A 211 14.72 23.40 0.46
C GLU A 211 13.95 24.60 -0.11
N GLY A 212 12.62 24.52 -0.15
CA GLY A 212 11.75 25.60 -0.64
C GLY A 212 11.81 25.86 -2.15
N ARG A 213 12.40 24.93 -2.93
CA ARG A 213 12.41 24.97 -4.40
C ARG A 213 11.04 24.65 -4.99
N ALA A 214 10.24 23.86 -4.28
CA ALA A 214 8.85 23.57 -4.57
C ALA A 214 7.96 23.94 -3.38
N SER A 215 6.69 24.28 -3.65
CA SER A 215 5.73 24.65 -2.62
C SER A 215 4.59 23.63 -2.53
N LEU A 216 4.44 22.99 -1.36
CA LEU A 216 3.30 22.12 -1.06
C LEU A 216 1.98 22.89 -1.09
N GLN A 217 2.00 24.18 -0.75
CA GLN A 217 0.81 25.03 -0.81
C GLN A 217 0.37 25.23 -2.27
N THR A 218 1.29 25.54 -3.17
CA THR A 218 0.99 25.67 -4.60
C THR A 218 0.50 24.34 -5.19
N LEU A 219 1.12 23.23 -4.80
CA LEU A 219 0.67 21.90 -5.22
C LEU A 219 -0.77 21.62 -4.74
N ARG A 220 -1.05 21.93 -3.47
CA ARG A 220 -2.40 21.78 -2.89
C ARG A 220 -3.42 22.67 -3.63
N ASP A 221 -3.06 23.88 -4.01
CA ASP A 221 -3.94 24.78 -4.77
C ASP A 221 -4.23 24.26 -6.19
N LYS A 222 -3.27 23.59 -6.83
CA LYS A 222 -3.51 22.91 -8.10
C LYS A 222 -4.43 21.69 -7.93
N VAL A 223 -4.19 20.89 -6.88
CA VAL A 223 -5.05 19.75 -6.53
C VAL A 223 -6.48 20.22 -6.25
N SER A 224 -6.68 21.30 -5.48
CA SER A 224 -8.01 21.84 -5.16
C SER A 224 -8.78 22.36 -6.38
N LYS A 225 -8.08 22.71 -7.46
CA LYS A 225 -8.67 23.04 -8.77
C LYS A 225 -9.04 21.80 -9.59
N GLY A 226 -8.68 20.61 -9.12
CA GLY A 226 -8.96 19.33 -9.76
C GLY A 226 -7.93 18.90 -10.81
N GLU A 227 -6.76 19.55 -10.86
CA GLU A 227 -5.62 19.03 -11.63
C GLU A 227 -5.24 17.64 -11.12
N ARG A 228 -4.67 16.79 -11.97
CA ARG A 228 -4.33 15.38 -11.67
C ARG A 228 -2.82 15.19 -11.70
N SER A 229 -2.32 14.14 -11.04
CA SER A 229 -0.89 13.87 -10.88
C SER A 229 -0.09 13.91 -12.19
N ASP A 230 -0.65 13.46 -13.31
CA ASP A 230 -0.03 13.49 -14.64
C ASP A 230 0.23 14.90 -15.19
N ARG A 231 -0.47 15.92 -14.67
CA ARG A 231 -0.33 17.33 -15.08
C ARG A 231 0.38 18.18 -14.03
N LEU A 232 0.27 17.82 -12.76
CA LEU A 232 0.84 18.57 -11.64
C LEU A 232 2.36 18.76 -11.74
N PHE A 233 3.03 17.83 -12.42
CA PHE A 233 4.49 17.70 -12.41
C PHE A 233 5.14 17.78 -13.80
N LYS A 234 4.38 18.05 -14.86
CA LYS A 234 4.86 18.09 -16.26
C LYS A 234 5.77 19.26 -16.58
N ASP A 235 5.68 20.35 -15.82
CA ASP A 235 6.37 21.61 -16.15
C ASP A 235 7.86 21.58 -15.77
N ASP A 236 8.29 20.66 -14.91
CA ASP A 236 9.66 20.64 -14.38
C ASP A 236 10.63 19.81 -15.25
N ASP A 237 10.11 18.87 -16.05
CA ASP A 237 10.92 17.99 -16.93
C ASP A 237 11.41 18.69 -18.22
N HIS A 238 11.10 19.98 -18.41
CA HIS A 238 11.52 20.78 -19.58
C HIS A 238 12.64 21.78 -19.30
N SER A 239 13.24 21.73 -18.11
CA SER A 239 14.47 22.48 -17.80
C SER A 239 15.75 21.70 -18.11
N GLY A 240 15.69 20.77 -19.07
CA GLY A 240 16.85 20.19 -19.75
C GLY A 240 17.31 21.11 -20.88
N SER A 241 18.44 21.75 -20.68
CA SER A 241 19.18 22.58 -21.63
C SER A 241 19.31 21.95 -23.03
N GLY A 242 18.43 22.35 -23.95
CA GLY A 242 18.63 22.22 -25.39
C GLY A 242 19.19 23.51 -25.96
N SER A 243 20.42 23.87 -25.58
CA SER A 243 21.18 24.93 -26.24
C SER A 243 21.56 24.49 -27.66
N GLU A 244 21.22 25.31 -28.65
CA GLU A 244 21.81 25.39 -30.00
C GLU A 244 21.68 24.12 -30.88
N ARG A 245 21.14 24.19 -32.09
CA ARG A 245 21.64 25.04 -33.17
C ARG A 245 20.56 25.31 -34.22
N ASP A 246 20.42 26.60 -34.51
CA ASP A 246 20.25 27.10 -35.88
C ASP A 246 21.12 26.30 -36.86
N ARG A 247 20.48 25.55 -37.76
CA ARG A 247 21.01 25.34 -39.11
C ARG A 247 19.88 25.55 -40.09
N GLY A 248 19.89 26.76 -40.63
CA GLY A 248 19.12 27.16 -41.79
C GLY A 248 19.35 26.24 -42.98
N GLY A 249 18.36 26.27 -43.87
CA GLY A 249 18.26 25.34 -44.97
C GLY A 249 19.34 25.45 -46.03
N ARG A 250 19.32 24.46 -46.92
CA ARG A 250 19.68 24.60 -48.32
C ARG A 250 18.98 23.52 -49.13
N SER A 251 18.31 24.01 -50.16
CA SER A 251 17.59 23.33 -51.22
C SER A 251 18.51 22.64 -52.24
N ASP A 252 17.89 21.73 -53.01
CA ASP A 252 18.09 21.44 -54.43
C ASP A 252 19.44 20.96 -54.99
N ARG A 253 19.41 19.73 -55.53
CA ARG A 253 19.74 19.30 -56.92
C ARG A 253 20.02 17.78 -56.88
N GLY A 254 19.26 16.93 -57.58
CA GLY A 254 19.53 16.53 -58.98
C GLY A 254 20.66 15.48 -59.01
N GLU A 255 20.70 14.40 -59.78
CA GLU A 255 19.97 13.92 -60.95
C GLU A 255 20.70 12.61 -61.38
N LYS A 256 19.95 11.62 -61.88
CA LYS A 256 20.32 10.55 -62.85
C LYS A 256 21.41 9.48 -62.59
N GLY A 257 21.05 8.26 -63.03
CA GLY A 257 21.87 7.39 -63.89
C GLY A 257 22.20 6.02 -63.28
N SER A 258 21.40 4.97 -63.51
CA SER A 258 21.61 3.93 -64.56
C SER A 258 22.90 3.13 -64.36
N ARG A 259 22.83 1.89 -63.84
CA ARG A 259 22.65 0.58 -64.54
C ARG A 259 23.99 -0.16 -64.67
N ASP A 260 23.87 -1.50 -64.65
CA ASP A 260 24.87 -2.52 -65.00
C ASP A 260 25.87 -2.87 -63.89
N GLY A 261 26.18 -4.12 -63.55
CA GLY A 261 25.83 -5.46 -64.01
C GLY A 261 26.34 -6.42 -62.92
N SER A 262 25.60 -7.47 -62.61
CA SER A 262 25.89 -8.85 -63.05
C SER A 262 26.48 -9.75 -61.93
N ASP A 263 25.67 -10.73 -61.58
CA ASP A 263 26.00 -12.14 -61.34
C ASP A 263 27.02 -12.51 -60.26
N ARG A 264 26.51 -13.15 -59.20
CA ARG A 264 26.88 -14.53 -58.82
C ARG A 264 25.99 -15.03 -57.68
N ASN A 265 25.25 -16.10 -57.98
CA ASN A 265 25.22 -17.40 -57.28
C ASN A 265 25.35 -17.41 -55.74
N GLN A 266 24.62 -18.20 -54.97
CA GLN A 266 23.71 -19.31 -55.28
C GLN A 266 22.99 -19.61 -53.95
N SER A 267 21.70 -19.88 -54.08
CA SER A 267 20.92 -20.88 -53.35
C SER A 267 21.70 -21.75 -52.34
N ASP A 268 21.24 -21.74 -51.09
CA ASP A 268 20.67 -22.93 -50.43
C ASP A 268 20.50 -22.66 -48.93
N ARG A 269 19.27 -22.51 -48.46
CA ARG A 269 18.74 -23.34 -47.36
C ARG A 269 17.28 -23.03 -47.04
N HIS A 270 16.50 -24.09 -47.21
CA HIS A 270 15.14 -24.30 -46.76
C HIS A 270 14.86 -23.82 -45.34
N GLU A 271 13.69 -23.20 -45.21
CA GLU A 271 12.62 -23.52 -44.26
C GLU A 271 13.00 -24.36 -43.04
N GLN A 272 12.95 -23.72 -41.86
CA GLN A 272 12.52 -24.40 -40.65
C GLN A 272 11.63 -23.48 -39.81
N SER A 273 10.34 -23.66 -40.01
CA SER A 273 9.29 -23.30 -39.08
C SER A 273 9.42 -24.09 -37.77
N GLY A 274 9.22 -23.42 -36.63
CA GLY A 274 8.85 -24.07 -35.37
C GLY A 274 9.82 -23.77 -34.22
N GLY A 275 9.35 -23.05 -33.21
CA GLY A 275 10.12 -22.83 -31.99
C GLY A 275 9.55 -21.75 -31.09
N ARG A 276 8.34 -21.98 -30.57
CA ARG A 276 7.87 -21.34 -29.35
C ARG A 276 8.81 -21.78 -28.21
N ASP A 277 9.52 -20.85 -27.60
CA ASP A 277 9.64 -20.72 -26.13
C ASP A 277 10.62 -19.58 -25.80
N ARG A 278 10.07 -18.49 -25.28
CA ARG A 278 10.84 -17.41 -24.63
C ARG A 278 10.18 -17.12 -23.29
N SER A 279 10.31 -18.07 -22.39
CA SER A 279 10.12 -17.89 -20.96
C SER A 279 11.39 -18.43 -20.32
N ASP A 280 12.16 -17.53 -19.70
CA ASP A 280 13.20 -17.79 -18.68
C ASP A 280 14.28 -16.70 -18.76
N ARG A 281 13.87 -15.47 -18.48
CA ARG A 281 14.79 -14.42 -18.02
C ARG A 281 14.62 -14.33 -16.51
N ILE A 282 15.20 -15.31 -15.81
CA ILE A 282 15.31 -15.27 -14.35
C ILE A 282 16.28 -14.15 -14.00
N ASP A 283 15.76 -13.20 -13.23
CA ASP A 283 16.49 -12.08 -12.67
C ASP A 283 17.66 -12.57 -11.82
N ARG A 284 18.81 -11.98 -12.14
CA ARG A 284 20.08 -12.08 -11.44
C ARG A 284 19.93 -11.38 -10.08
N PRO A 285 20.06 -12.05 -8.93
CA PRO A 285 20.05 -11.34 -7.66
C PRO A 285 21.31 -10.51 -7.51
N ASP A 286 21.13 -9.21 -7.32
CA ASP A 286 22.18 -8.24 -7.06
C ASP A 286 22.94 -8.57 -5.77
N LYS A 287 24.24 -8.31 -5.83
CA LYS A 287 25.21 -8.38 -4.75
C LYS A 287 24.69 -7.69 -3.50
N VAL A 288 24.65 -8.44 -2.40
CA VAL A 288 24.66 -7.91 -1.05
C VAL A 288 25.94 -7.10 -0.84
N ASP A 289 25.77 -5.79 -0.67
CA ASP A 289 26.83 -4.89 -0.25
C ASP A 289 27.23 -5.20 1.19
N ARG A 290 28.54 -5.41 1.37
CA ARG A 290 29.18 -5.57 2.67
C ARG A 290 29.12 -4.23 3.39
N GLY A 291 28.21 -4.12 4.35
CA GLY A 291 28.21 -3.05 5.34
C GLY A 291 29.48 -3.10 6.17
N ASP A 292 30.26 -2.03 6.01
CA ASP A 292 31.60 -1.83 6.50
C ASP A 292 31.68 -1.68 8.03
N ARG A 293 32.88 -1.94 8.53
CA ARG A 293 33.29 -1.73 9.92
C ARG A 293 33.05 -0.28 10.35
N SER A 294 32.59 -0.10 11.58
CA SER A 294 32.90 1.10 12.36
C SER A 294 33.24 0.66 13.77
N ASP A 295 34.52 0.36 13.96
CA ASP A 295 35.15 0.47 15.26
C ASP A 295 35.19 1.96 15.66
N ARG A 296 35.11 2.16 16.99
CA ARG A 296 35.91 3.12 17.78
C ARG A 296 35.27 4.44 18.24
N VAL A 297 35.26 4.55 19.58
CA VAL A 297 35.23 5.75 20.47
C VAL A 297 33.85 6.41 20.59
N GLU A 298 33.18 6.39 21.75
CA GLU A 298 33.53 7.26 22.88
C GLU A 298 33.47 6.58 24.26
N ARG A 299 34.41 7.04 25.09
CA ARG A 299 34.74 6.61 26.44
C ARG A 299 34.60 7.86 27.32
N SER A 300 33.46 7.99 27.97
CA SER A 300 33.13 9.01 28.97
C SER A 300 32.04 8.38 29.85
N ASP A 301 31.97 8.44 31.17
CA ASP A 301 32.86 9.00 32.16
C ASP A 301 32.68 8.20 33.47
N ARG A 302 33.76 8.20 34.22
CA ARG A 302 33.96 7.60 35.53
C ARG A 302 33.11 8.34 36.57
N LEU A 303 31.96 7.79 36.97
CA LEU A 303 31.21 8.24 38.15
C LEU A 303 31.50 7.36 39.36
N GLU A 304 32.36 7.93 40.20
CA GLU A 304 32.36 7.98 41.66
C GLU A 304 31.87 6.77 42.48
N ARG A 305 32.86 6.33 43.26
CA ARG A 305 32.86 5.30 44.29
C ARG A 305 32.17 5.82 45.54
N SER A 306 30.96 5.33 45.81
CA SER A 306 30.23 5.58 47.06
C SER A 306 30.60 4.51 48.09
N ASP A 307 31.68 4.73 48.85
CA ASP A 307 32.05 3.90 50.02
C ASP A 307 32.32 4.79 51.23
N HIS A 308 31.26 5.21 51.94
CA HIS A 308 31.40 5.61 53.34
C HIS A 308 30.09 5.52 54.13
N SER A 309 29.84 4.34 54.70
CA SER A 309 28.98 4.19 55.87
C SER A 309 29.60 3.15 56.82
N GLY A 310 30.03 3.61 57.99
CA GLY A 310 30.74 2.76 58.95
C GLY A 310 31.08 3.49 60.25
N ARG A 311 30.04 3.97 60.94
CA ARG A 311 30.05 4.40 62.35
C ARG A 311 30.64 3.30 63.26
N GLY A 312 31.44 3.69 64.24
CA GLY A 312 31.79 2.81 65.36
C GLY A 312 32.91 3.35 66.28
N ARG A 313 32.58 4.32 67.13
CA ARG A 313 33.26 4.58 68.41
C ARG A 313 32.19 5.07 69.39
N ASP A 314 31.79 4.17 70.28
CA ASP A 314 31.86 4.32 71.75
C ASP A 314 31.54 2.95 72.38
#